data_AF-X0UN19-F1
#
_entry.id   AF-X0UN19-F1
#
_cell.length_a   1.000
_cell.length_b   1.000
_cell.length_c   1.000
_cell.angle_alpha   90.00
_cell.angle_beta   90.00
_cell.angle_gamma   90.00
#
_symmetry.space_group_name_H-M   'P 1'
#
loop_
_entity.id
_entity.type
_entity.pdbx_description
1 polymer ?
#
loop_
_entity_poly.entity_id
_entity_poly.type
_entity_poly.pdbx_seq_one_letter_code
_entity_poly.pdbx_strand_id
1 'polypeptide(L)'
;MSVTLSKVNASAATLTKNRTAESIVPTSGMCVTCVDGCIGMCEIGKSAYRGSEVIYPQPFGMITAAAEKTYPVDYSHFNIMGTVVGAHGIEADSDKAIFPAVNLEVQFGHDSGIKFRYPWMIPGVGSTNIAKSNWEGLAIGSALAGTGLTIGENVAGMDPEAVIKDRRVADTDDLKRRVRLYKAYQRDGYGAIVVQANVEDTRLGVQEYAIQELGVECVELKWGQGAKNIGGEVKITDL
;
A
#
# COMPACT_ATOMS: atom_id res chain seq x y z
N MET A 1 26.46 17.81 -10.25
CA MET A 1 26.20 16.40 -10.60
C MET A 1 24.73 16.28 -10.94
N SER A 2 24.37 15.77 -12.12
CA SER A 2 22.96 15.51 -12.44
C SER A 2 22.50 14.34 -11.58
N VAL A 3 21.70 14.61 -10.56
CA VAL A 3 21.17 13.58 -9.67
C VAL A 3 19.94 13.01 -10.37
N THR A 4 20.12 11.89 -11.07
CA THR A 4 18.96 11.08 -11.49
C THR A 4 18.15 10.74 -10.25
N LEU A 5 16.83 10.92 -10.31
CA LEU A 5 15.95 10.63 -9.19
C LEU A 5 15.80 9.13 -8.94
N SER A 6 16.24 8.27 -9.86
CA SER A 6 16.14 6.81 -9.72
C SER A 6 17.50 6.14 -9.93
N LYS A 7 17.78 5.11 -9.12
CA LYS A 7 18.92 4.21 -9.32
C LYS A 7 18.47 3.05 -10.22
N VAL A 8 18.72 3.17 -11.51
CA VAL A 8 18.33 2.15 -12.49
C VAL A 8 19.33 0.97 -12.44
N ASN A 9 18.87 -0.26 -12.64
CA ASN A 9 19.68 -1.47 -12.81
C ASN A 9 20.50 -1.95 -11.60
N ALA A 10 20.26 -1.38 -10.41
CA ALA A 10 20.81 -1.87 -9.15
C ALA A 10 19.92 -1.44 -7.98
N SER A 11 19.44 -2.40 -7.20
CA SER A 11 18.65 -2.14 -5.99
C SER A 11 18.82 -3.24 -4.95
N ALA A 12 18.76 -2.82 -3.67
CA ALA A 12 18.63 -3.76 -2.57
C ALA A 12 17.34 -4.59 -2.67
N ALA A 13 16.27 -4.00 -3.21
CA ALA A 13 14.98 -4.67 -3.38
C ALA A 13 15.08 -5.88 -4.33
N THR A 14 15.96 -5.86 -5.33
CA THR A 14 16.13 -6.96 -6.28
C THR A 14 17.39 -7.80 -6.00
N LEU A 15 18.12 -7.50 -4.91
CA LEU A 15 19.43 -8.08 -4.58
C LEU A 15 20.39 -7.97 -5.77
N THR A 16 20.55 -6.76 -6.30
CA THR A 16 21.40 -6.45 -7.45
C THR A 16 22.35 -5.29 -7.16
N LYS A 17 23.50 -5.29 -7.84
CA LYS A 17 24.51 -4.22 -7.77
C LYS A 17 25.30 -4.10 -9.08
N ASN A 18 25.70 -2.88 -9.43
CA ASN A 18 26.65 -2.65 -10.52
C ASN A 18 28.05 -3.12 -10.14
N ARG A 19 28.84 -3.56 -11.14
CA ARG A 19 30.27 -3.86 -10.96
C ARG A 19 31.08 -2.60 -10.65
N THR A 20 30.78 -1.50 -11.35
CA THR A 20 31.44 -0.20 -11.18
C THR A 20 30.41 0.83 -10.72
N ALA A 21 30.02 0.78 -9.44
CA ALA A 21 28.92 1.59 -8.91
C ALA A 21 29.10 3.11 -9.09
N GLU A 22 30.35 3.59 -9.07
CA GLU A 22 30.68 5.02 -9.23
C GLU A 22 30.76 5.46 -10.70
N SER A 23 30.79 4.50 -11.64
CA SER A 23 30.98 4.74 -13.07
C SER A 23 29.89 4.03 -13.88
N ILE A 24 28.68 4.61 -13.83
CA ILE A 24 27.50 4.14 -14.55
C ILE A 24 26.86 5.26 -15.38
N VAL A 25 26.13 4.89 -16.43
CA VAL A 25 25.25 5.80 -17.17
C VAL A 25 24.00 6.06 -16.32
N PRO A 26 23.69 7.30 -15.90
CA PRO A 26 22.57 7.55 -14.97
C PRO A 26 21.18 7.17 -15.49
N THR A 27 20.97 7.23 -16.81
CA THR A 27 19.67 6.94 -17.44
C THR A 27 19.38 5.45 -17.58
N SER A 28 20.42 4.64 -17.81
CA SER A 28 20.28 3.20 -17.99
C SER A 28 20.84 2.39 -16.83
N GLY A 29 21.62 2.97 -15.90
CA GLY A 29 22.32 2.22 -14.86
C GLY A 29 23.40 1.25 -15.37
N MET A 30 23.77 1.30 -16.66
CA MET A 30 24.80 0.43 -17.22
C MET A 30 26.20 0.93 -16.82
N CYS A 31 27.13 0.00 -16.51
CA CYS A 31 28.53 0.35 -16.25
C CYS A 31 29.16 0.99 -17.49
N VAL A 32 30.01 2.02 -17.31
CA VAL A 32 30.72 2.68 -18.44
C VAL A 32 31.51 1.66 -19.27
N THR A 33 32.09 0.65 -18.61
CA THR A 33 32.70 -0.50 -19.27
C THR A 33 31.90 -1.76 -18.95
N CYS A 34 31.01 -2.16 -19.86
CA CYS A 34 30.41 -3.50 -19.79
C CYS A 34 31.42 -4.49 -20.39
N VAL A 35 31.76 -5.53 -19.62
CA VAL A 35 32.79 -6.50 -20.02
C VAL A 35 32.16 -7.87 -20.25
N ASP A 36 32.70 -8.58 -21.23
CA ASP A 36 32.46 -10.01 -21.37
C ASP A 36 32.96 -10.76 -20.12
N GLY A 37 32.24 -11.81 -19.70
CA GLY A 37 32.52 -12.54 -18.47
C GLY A 37 32.14 -11.81 -17.17
N CYS A 38 31.36 -10.72 -17.23
CA CYS A 38 30.82 -10.10 -16.02
C CYS A 38 29.87 -11.06 -15.30
N ILE A 39 30.05 -11.25 -13.98
CA ILE A 39 29.23 -12.14 -13.13
C ILE A 39 27.76 -11.72 -12.96
N GLY A 40 27.26 -10.75 -13.72
CA GLY A 40 25.82 -10.48 -13.87
C GLY A 40 25.09 -9.98 -12.63
N MET A 41 25.76 -9.26 -11.72
CA MET A 41 25.15 -8.83 -10.46
C MET A 41 24.16 -7.66 -10.59
N CYS A 42 24.12 -6.93 -11.71
CA CYS A 42 23.14 -5.88 -11.97
C CYS A 42 21.83 -6.45 -12.54
N GLU A 43 20.77 -5.66 -12.63
CA GLU A 43 19.47 -6.15 -13.13
C GLU A 43 19.54 -6.62 -14.59
N ILE A 44 20.35 -5.98 -15.45
CA ILE A 44 20.60 -6.43 -16.84
C ILE A 44 21.16 -7.87 -16.83
N GLY A 45 22.26 -8.07 -16.13
CA GLY A 45 22.95 -9.35 -16.09
C GLY A 45 22.10 -10.44 -15.45
N LYS A 46 21.46 -10.13 -14.32
CA LYS A 46 20.61 -11.07 -13.59
C LYS A 46 19.38 -11.49 -14.41
N SER A 47 18.77 -10.53 -15.13
CA SER A 47 17.64 -10.81 -16.02
C SER A 47 18.05 -11.64 -17.23
N ALA A 48 19.28 -11.49 -17.74
CA ALA A 48 19.74 -12.24 -18.91
C ALA A 48 19.80 -13.76 -18.68
N TYR A 49 20.13 -14.23 -17.46
CA TYR A 49 20.22 -15.66 -17.16
C TYR A 49 19.07 -16.21 -16.31
N ARG A 50 18.36 -15.38 -15.52
CA ARG A 50 17.21 -15.83 -14.69
C ARG A 50 15.84 -15.44 -15.25
N GLY A 51 15.80 -14.53 -16.22
CA GLY A 51 14.57 -14.08 -16.87
C GLY A 51 13.47 -13.71 -15.87
N SER A 52 12.36 -14.45 -15.91
CA SER A 52 11.17 -14.18 -15.12
C SER A 52 11.34 -14.38 -13.61
N GLU A 53 12.37 -15.09 -13.15
CA GLU A 53 12.57 -15.33 -11.72
C GLU A 53 12.93 -14.05 -10.93
N VAL A 54 13.39 -13.01 -11.63
CA VAL A 54 13.86 -11.75 -11.01
C VAL A 54 12.93 -10.57 -11.23
N ILE A 55 11.70 -10.82 -11.69
CA ILE A 55 10.66 -9.79 -11.86
C ILE A 55 10.26 -9.17 -10.51
N TYR A 56 10.31 -9.95 -9.42
CA TYR A 56 9.83 -9.53 -8.11
C TYR A 56 10.96 -9.10 -7.17
N PRO A 57 10.71 -8.11 -6.28
CA PRO A 57 11.56 -7.86 -5.13
C PRO A 57 11.81 -9.12 -4.29
N GLN A 58 13.00 -9.22 -3.69
CA GLN A 58 13.50 -10.38 -2.99
C GLN A 58 13.89 -10.06 -1.52
N PRO A 59 13.62 -10.98 -0.57
CA PRO A 59 12.94 -12.27 -0.76
C PRO A 59 11.43 -12.12 -0.97
N PHE A 60 10.89 -12.82 -1.97
CA PHE A 60 9.47 -12.74 -2.31
C PHE A 60 8.57 -13.19 -1.13
N GLY A 61 7.43 -12.50 -0.93
CA GLY A 61 6.38 -12.87 0.01
C GLY A 61 6.64 -12.56 1.49
N MET A 62 7.89 -12.30 1.87
CA MET A 62 8.28 -11.98 3.25
C MET A 62 8.61 -10.50 3.48
N ILE A 63 8.61 -9.68 2.43
CA ILE A 63 8.97 -8.26 2.49
C ILE A 63 7.86 -7.37 1.95
N THR A 64 7.92 -6.10 2.37
CA THR A 64 7.34 -4.98 1.64
C THR A 64 8.50 -4.15 1.08
N ALA A 65 8.45 -3.82 -0.21
CA ALA A 65 9.48 -3.02 -0.86
C ALA A 65 9.04 -1.55 -0.93
N ALA A 66 9.94 -0.64 -0.56
CA ALA A 66 9.77 0.80 -0.75
C ALA A 66 10.45 1.27 -2.05
N ALA A 67 10.25 2.53 -2.41
CA ALA A 67 10.96 3.13 -3.53
C ALA A 67 12.42 3.42 -3.16
N GLU A 68 13.37 2.97 -3.99
CA GLU A 68 14.78 3.34 -3.89
C GLU A 68 15.09 4.48 -4.88
N LYS A 69 14.62 5.67 -4.54
CA LYS A 69 14.72 6.89 -5.37
C LYS A 69 15.37 8.01 -4.59
N THR A 70 16.14 8.85 -5.28
CA THR A 70 16.60 10.14 -4.75
C THR A 70 15.52 11.17 -5.03
N TYR A 71 14.74 11.53 -4.03
CA TYR A 71 13.73 12.58 -4.19
C TYR A 71 14.39 13.96 -4.04
N PRO A 72 14.02 14.95 -4.88
CA PRO A 72 14.62 16.28 -4.81
C PRO A 72 14.10 17.10 -3.62
N VAL A 73 13.02 16.64 -3.00
CA VAL A 73 12.36 17.23 -1.83
C VAL A 73 11.92 16.08 -0.94
N ASP A 74 12.09 16.25 0.37
CA ASP A 74 11.59 15.36 1.42
C ASP A 74 11.05 16.20 2.59
N TYR A 75 10.58 15.54 3.66
CA TYR A 75 10.02 16.24 4.82
C TYR A 75 11.02 17.12 5.57
N SER A 76 12.34 16.96 5.37
CA SER A 76 13.34 17.85 5.99
C SER A 76 13.35 19.25 5.37
N HIS A 77 12.78 19.40 4.17
CA HIS A 77 12.60 20.70 3.50
C HIS A 77 11.36 21.45 3.99
N PHE A 78 10.51 20.79 4.78
CA PHE A 78 9.30 21.38 5.33
C PHE A 78 9.52 21.77 6.80
N ASN A 79 9.14 22.99 7.16
CA ASN A 79 9.18 23.46 8.54
C ASN A 79 7.82 24.04 8.92
N ILE A 80 7.22 23.50 9.99
CA ILE A 80 5.97 24.02 10.56
C ILE A 80 6.36 25.11 11.55
N MET A 81 6.21 26.37 11.13
CA MET A 81 6.43 27.52 12.01
C MET A 81 5.24 27.66 12.95
N GLY A 82 5.46 27.35 14.23
CA GLY A 82 4.47 27.62 15.28
C GLY A 82 4.25 29.12 15.50
N THR A 83 3.07 29.47 16.03
CA THR A 83 2.77 30.81 16.55
C THR A 83 2.66 30.78 18.07
N VAL A 84 3.11 31.84 18.74
CA VAL A 84 2.99 32.00 20.21
C VAL A 84 1.67 32.64 20.63
N VAL A 85 0.86 33.10 19.67
CA VAL A 85 -0.45 33.71 19.88
C VAL A 85 -1.45 33.22 18.83
N GLY A 86 -2.73 33.21 19.18
CA GLY A 86 -3.79 32.80 18.26
C GLY A 86 -3.95 31.28 18.18
N ALA A 87 -4.32 30.64 19.31
CA ALA A 87 -4.70 29.23 19.28
C ALA A 87 -5.89 29.03 18.32
N HIS A 88 -5.81 27.98 17.50
CA HIS A 88 -6.87 27.58 16.58
C HIS A 88 -7.46 26.24 17.03
N GLY A 89 -8.78 26.13 17.04
CA GLY A 89 -9.50 24.91 17.46
C GLY A 89 -9.75 24.77 18.96
N ILE A 90 -9.19 25.65 19.78
CA ILE A 90 -9.43 25.75 21.23
C ILE A 90 -9.27 27.20 21.68
N GLU A 91 -9.77 27.53 22.87
CA GLU A 91 -9.58 28.85 23.48
C GLU A 91 -8.10 29.18 23.67
N ALA A 92 -7.71 30.42 23.32
CA ALA A 92 -6.34 30.91 23.40
C ALA A 92 -5.94 31.28 24.84
N ASP A 93 -5.92 30.28 25.70
CA ASP A 93 -5.60 30.36 27.12
C ASP A 93 -4.57 29.28 27.48
N SER A 94 -3.51 29.63 28.22
CA SER A 94 -2.40 28.72 28.51
C SER A 94 -2.78 27.52 29.39
N ASP A 95 -3.84 27.62 30.18
CA ASP A 95 -4.34 26.51 31.01
C ASP A 95 -5.28 25.58 30.20
N LYS A 96 -5.73 26.02 29.01
CA LYS A 96 -6.62 25.26 28.11
C LYS A 96 -5.91 24.71 26.88
N ALA A 97 -5.10 25.52 26.21
CA ALA A 97 -4.38 25.18 24.99
C ALA A 97 -3.11 24.35 25.27
N ILE A 98 -3.29 23.22 25.94
CA ILE A 98 -2.23 22.30 26.36
C ILE A 98 -2.19 21.04 25.48
N PHE A 99 -1.04 20.39 25.41
CA PHE A 99 -0.83 19.20 24.58
C PHE A 99 -1.88 18.08 24.77
N PRO A 100 -2.32 17.73 26.00
CA PRO A 100 -3.37 16.72 26.20
C PRO A 100 -4.75 17.08 25.64
N ALA A 101 -5.00 18.36 25.35
CA ALA A 101 -6.28 18.83 24.81
C ALA A 101 -6.37 18.75 23.28
N VAL A 102 -5.30 18.29 22.61
CA VAL A 102 -5.29 18.15 21.15
C VAL A 102 -6.34 17.14 20.71
N ASN A 103 -7.26 17.60 19.85
CA ASN A 103 -8.22 16.74 19.19
C ASN A 103 -7.71 16.37 17.79
N LEU A 104 -7.54 15.07 17.54
CA LEU A 104 -7.11 14.50 16.26
C LEU A 104 -8.27 13.88 15.47
N GLU A 105 -9.50 13.98 15.97
CA GLU A 105 -10.66 13.47 15.28
C GLU A 105 -10.85 14.21 13.95
N VAL A 106 -11.15 13.44 12.91
CA VAL A 106 -11.35 13.94 11.56
C VAL A 106 -12.59 13.31 10.96
N GLN A 107 -13.24 14.07 10.08
CA GLN A 107 -14.43 13.63 9.34
C GLN A 107 -14.20 13.83 7.86
N PHE A 108 -14.67 12.87 7.06
CA PHE A 108 -14.53 12.90 5.60
C PHE A 108 -15.82 12.41 4.92
N GLY A 109 -15.89 12.66 3.61
CA GLY A 109 -17.09 12.46 2.82
C GLY A 109 -17.86 13.76 2.63
N HIS A 110 -18.64 13.82 1.55
CA HIS A 110 -19.45 14.99 1.20
C HIS A 110 -20.43 15.38 2.32
N ASP A 111 -20.89 14.41 3.11
CA ASP A 111 -21.82 14.55 4.23
C ASP A 111 -21.14 14.45 5.61
N SER A 112 -19.81 14.34 5.66
CA SER A 112 -19.04 14.07 6.89
C SER A 112 -19.47 12.78 7.63
N GLY A 113 -20.01 11.80 6.91
CA GLY A 113 -20.48 10.54 7.48
C GLY A 113 -19.38 9.63 8.00
N ILE A 114 -18.15 9.76 7.50
CA ILE A 114 -17.01 8.91 7.91
C ILE A 114 -16.21 9.63 8.98
N LYS A 115 -16.05 9.01 10.15
CA LYS A 115 -15.37 9.62 11.32
C LYS A 115 -14.20 8.78 11.77
N PHE A 116 -13.00 9.34 11.85
CA PHE A 116 -11.84 8.67 12.45
C PHE A 116 -11.39 9.38 13.73
N ARG A 117 -10.88 8.61 14.69
CA ARG A 117 -10.30 9.16 15.93
C ARG A 117 -8.93 9.78 15.69
N TYR A 118 -8.24 9.28 14.67
CA TYR A 118 -6.93 9.75 14.23
C TYR A 118 -6.90 9.88 12.71
N PRO A 119 -6.12 10.83 12.16
CA PRO A 119 -6.05 11.10 10.72
C PRO A 119 -5.15 10.10 10.00
N TRP A 120 -5.34 8.81 10.28
CA TRP A 120 -4.52 7.72 9.76
C TRP A 120 -5.36 6.75 8.94
N MET A 121 -4.78 6.25 7.87
CA MET A 121 -5.36 5.21 7.04
C MET A 121 -4.25 4.26 6.63
N ILE A 122 -4.50 2.96 6.80
CA ILE A 122 -3.65 1.93 6.20
C ILE A 122 -4.13 1.77 4.75
N PRO A 123 -3.26 2.05 3.76
CA PRO A 123 -3.64 2.01 2.35
C PRO A 123 -3.93 0.57 1.89
N GLY A 124 -4.43 0.43 0.66
CA GLY A 124 -4.82 -0.86 0.09
C GLY A 124 -3.70 -1.90 0.17
N VAL A 125 -3.84 -2.86 1.10
CA VAL A 125 -2.98 -4.05 1.17
C VAL A 125 -3.76 -5.24 0.61
N GLY A 126 -3.38 -5.66 -0.59
CA GLY A 126 -4.16 -6.58 -1.43
C GLY A 126 -3.97 -8.06 -1.08
N SER A 127 -3.94 -8.88 -2.13
CA SER A 127 -3.90 -10.35 -2.08
C SER A 127 -2.53 -10.97 -1.80
N THR A 128 -1.52 -10.19 -1.40
CA THR A 128 -0.17 -10.71 -1.15
C THR A 128 -0.09 -11.47 0.19
N ASN A 129 0.81 -12.45 0.26
CA ASN A 129 1.03 -13.25 1.48
C ASN A 129 1.36 -12.38 2.71
N ILE A 130 2.20 -11.35 2.55
CA ILE A 130 2.56 -10.46 3.65
C ILE A 130 1.35 -9.70 4.22
N ALA A 131 0.41 -9.30 3.36
CA ALA A 131 -0.85 -8.66 3.77
C ALA A 131 -1.75 -9.66 4.51
N LYS A 132 -1.91 -10.87 3.96
CA LYS A 132 -2.74 -11.92 4.56
C LYS A 132 -2.24 -12.35 5.94
N SER A 133 -0.93 -12.58 6.08
CA SER A 133 -0.30 -13.03 7.33
C SER A 133 -0.36 -11.99 8.46
N ASN A 134 -0.33 -10.70 8.12
CA ASN A 134 -0.39 -9.62 9.11
C ASN A 134 -1.79 -9.03 9.28
N TRP A 135 -2.78 -9.51 8.51
CA TRP A 135 -4.11 -8.90 8.45
C TRP A 135 -4.78 -8.80 9.83
N GLU A 136 -4.58 -9.78 10.69
CA GLU A 136 -5.23 -9.81 12.01
C GLU A 136 -4.82 -8.62 12.89
N GLY A 137 -3.51 -8.38 13.01
CA GLY A 137 -2.99 -7.23 13.74
C GLY A 137 -3.41 -5.90 13.12
N LEU A 138 -3.39 -5.79 11.79
CA LEU A 138 -3.80 -4.58 11.08
C LEU A 138 -5.29 -4.27 11.29
N ALA A 139 -6.15 -5.27 11.11
CA ALA A 139 -7.60 -5.10 11.22
C ALA A 139 -8.03 -4.76 12.64
N ILE A 140 -7.58 -5.54 13.63
CA ILE A 140 -7.91 -5.32 15.04
C ILE A 140 -7.35 -3.98 15.50
N GLY A 141 -6.08 -3.69 15.20
CA GLY A 141 -5.41 -2.46 15.59
C GLY A 141 -6.10 -1.20 15.03
N SER A 142 -6.38 -1.18 13.72
CA SER A 142 -7.06 -0.03 13.09
C SER A 142 -8.49 0.13 13.59
N ALA A 143 -9.24 -0.96 13.77
CA ALA A 143 -10.61 -0.91 14.26
C ALA A 143 -10.70 -0.37 15.69
N LEU A 144 -9.82 -0.84 16.58
CA LEU A 144 -9.73 -0.35 17.97
C LEU A 144 -9.28 1.10 18.06
N ALA A 145 -8.34 1.50 17.19
CA ALA A 145 -7.88 2.88 17.09
C ALA A 145 -8.93 3.82 16.47
N GLY A 146 -9.97 3.29 15.82
CA GLY A 146 -10.95 4.10 15.10
C GLY A 146 -10.36 4.76 13.85
N THR A 147 -9.49 4.04 13.12
CA THR A 147 -8.82 4.49 11.89
C THR A 147 -9.19 3.62 10.69
N GLY A 148 -8.85 4.07 9.48
CA GLY A 148 -9.18 3.38 8.25
C GLY A 148 -8.23 2.21 7.93
N LEU A 149 -8.79 1.16 7.32
CA LEU A 149 -8.02 0.09 6.70
C LEU A 149 -8.62 -0.25 5.34
N THR A 150 -7.80 -0.24 4.29
CA THR A 150 -8.23 -0.60 2.94
C THR A 150 -7.81 -2.04 2.62
N ILE A 151 -8.79 -2.89 2.32
CA ILE A 151 -8.60 -4.18 1.66
C ILE A 151 -8.23 -3.87 0.22
N GLY A 152 -7.01 -4.20 -0.18
CA GLY A 152 -6.54 -3.95 -1.54
C GLY A 152 -7.18 -4.88 -2.58
N GLU A 153 -6.85 -4.62 -3.84
CA GLU A 153 -7.36 -5.35 -5.01
C GLU A 153 -7.10 -6.87 -4.99
N ASN A 154 -7.82 -7.59 -5.87
CA ASN A 154 -7.66 -9.00 -6.21
C ASN A 154 -7.86 -9.99 -5.04
N VAL A 155 -8.29 -9.56 -3.86
CA VAL A 155 -8.48 -10.47 -2.70
C VAL A 155 -9.53 -11.54 -3.01
N ALA A 156 -10.65 -11.16 -3.62
CA ALA A 156 -11.69 -12.12 -4.01
C ALA A 156 -11.26 -13.00 -5.20
N GLY A 157 -10.63 -12.40 -6.23
CA GLY A 157 -10.18 -13.15 -7.41
C GLY A 157 -9.04 -14.14 -7.14
N MET A 158 -8.30 -13.94 -6.05
CA MET A 158 -7.20 -14.81 -5.62
C MET A 158 -7.58 -15.81 -4.52
N ASP A 159 -8.83 -15.78 -4.09
CA ASP A 159 -9.33 -16.67 -3.06
C ASP A 159 -9.70 -18.03 -3.70
N PRO A 160 -8.99 -19.13 -3.37
CA PRO A 160 -9.30 -20.45 -3.93
C PRO A 160 -10.70 -20.95 -3.57
N GLU A 161 -11.27 -20.44 -2.48
CA GLU A 161 -12.60 -20.79 -1.99
C GLU A 161 -13.68 -19.84 -2.51
N ALA A 162 -13.35 -18.93 -3.44
CA ALA A 162 -14.32 -18.02 -4.03
C ALA A 162 -15.33 -18.78 -4.90
N VAL A 163 -16.61 -18.52 -4.65
CA VAL A 163 -17.70 -19.00 -5.49
C VAL A 163 -18.06 -17.91 -6.49
N ILE A 164 -17.85 -18.19 -7.77
CA ILE A 164 -18.20 -17.29 -8.88
C ILE A 164 -19.41 -17.83 -9.62
N LYS A 165 -20.48 -17.03 -9.71
CA LYS A 165 -21.71 -17.33 -10.46
C LYS A 165 -22.00 -16.21 -11.43
N ASP A 166 -22.31 -16.55 -12.68
CA ASP A 166 -22.61 -15.57 -13.73
C ASP A 166 -21.53 -14.48 -13.86
N ARG A 167 -20.26 -14.89 -13.72
CA ARG A 167 -19.07 -14.02 -13.73
C ARG A 167 -18.99 -13.00 -12.59
N ARG A 168 -19.79 -13.18 -11.54
CA ARG A 168 -19.78 -12.35 -10.34
C ARG A 168 -19.43 -13.17 -9.10
N VAL A 169 -18.75 -12.54 -8.17
CA VAL A 169 -18.47 -13.12 -6.86
C VAL A 169 -19.79 -13.30 -6.11
N ALA A 170 -20.07 -14.53 -5.71
CA ALA A 170 -21.21 -14.90 -4.88
C ALA A 170 -20.81 -15.23 -3.45
N ASP A 171 -19.59 -15.73 -3.23
CA ASP A 171 -19.05 -15.97 -1.89
C ASP A 171 -17.51 -16.00 -1.89
N THR A 172 -16.87 -15.71 -0.74
CA THR A 172 -15.39 -15.67 -0.57
C THR A 172 -14.96 -15.99 0.86
N ASP A 173 -13.99 -16.83 1.13
CA ASP A 173 -13.46 -16.98 2.50
C ASP A 173 -12.63 -15.76 2.95
N ASP A 174 -11.65 -15.31 2.15
CA ASP A 174 -10.67 -14.30 2.59
C ASP A 174 -11.31 -12.92 2.75
N LEU A 175 -12.04 -12.43 1.74
CA LEU A 175 -12.69 -11.11 1.82
C LEU A 175 -13.72 -11.05 2.97
N LYS A 176 -14.52 -12.12 3.18
CA LYS A 176 -15.44 -12.24 4.33
C LYS A 176 -14.68 -12.12 5.63
N ARG A 177 -13.62 -12.92 5.82
CA ARG A 177 -12.80 -12.92 7.03
C ARG A 177 -12.23 -11.52 7.30
N ARG A 178 -11.70 -10.85 6.26
CA ARG A 178 -11.08 -9.53 6.40
C ARG A 178 -12.06 -8.46 6.88
N VAL A 179 -13.26 -8.41 6.27
CA VAL A 179 -14.32 -7.47 6.65
C VAL A 179 -14.85 -7.78 8.05
N ARG A 180 -15.17 -9.05 8.32
CA ARG A 180 -15.70 -9.48 9.62
C ARG A 180 -14.76 -9.14 10.77
N LEU A 181 -13.47 -9.37 10.58
CA LEU A 181 -12.49 -9.12 11.62
C LEU A 181 -12.41 -7.64 11.98
N TYR A 182 -12.37 -6.74 11.00
CA TYR A 182 -12.38 -5.30 11.28
C TYR A 182 -13.67 -4.89 12.02
N LYS A 183 -14.83 -5.28 11.47
CA LYS A 183 -16.14 -4.93 12.05
C LYS A 183 -16.34 -5.45 13.47
N ALA A 184 -15.83 -6.64 13.78
CA ALA A 184 -15.95 -7.24 15.11
C ALA A 184 -15.25 -6.41 16.21
N TYR A 185 -14.25 -5.61 15.85
CA TYR A 185 -13.49 -4.78 16.79
C TYR A 185 -13.73 -3.29 16.62
N GLN A 186 -14.53 -2.88 15.64
CA GLN A 186 -14.90 -1.48 15.43
C GLN A 186 -15.72 -0.98 16.61
N ARG A 187 -15.44 0.25 17.07
CA ARG A 187 -16.12 0.85 18.22
C ARG A 187 -16.72 2.19 17.88
N ASP A 188 -17.91 2.44 18.43
CA ASP A 188 -18.58 3.74 18.44
C ASP A 188 -18.80 4.35 17.05
N GLY A 189 -18.82 3.52 16.00
CA GLY A 189 -18.94 3.98 14.61
C GLY A 189 -17.72 4.72 14.05
N TYR A 190 -16.56 4.66 14.73
CA TYR A 190 -15.32 5.26 14.22
C TYR A 190 -14.53 4.28 13.33
N GLY A 191 -13.74 4.85 12.42
CA GLY A 191 -12.97 4.08 11.45
C GLY A 191 -13.82 3.59 10.27
N ALA A 192 -13.15 3.10 9.23
CA ALA A 192 -13.81 2.47 8.09
C ALA A 192 -12.96 1.34 7.51
N ILE A 193 -13.61 0.23 7.20
CA ILE A 193 -13.05 -0.80 6.32
C ILE A 193 -13.43 -0.45 4.88
N VAL A 194 -12.42 -0.32 4.02
CA VAL A 194 -12.61 0.08 2.62
C VAL A 194 -12.32 -1.10 1.72
N VAL A 195 -13.19 -1.39 0.75
CA VAL A 195 -12.92 -2.39 -0.29
C VAL A 195 -12.48 -1.70 -1.58
N GLN A 196 -11.21 -1.84 -1.91
CA GLN A 196 -10.63 -1.35 -3.15
C GLN A 196 -10.90 -2.33 -4.30
N ALA A 197 -11.29 -1.81 -5.47
CA ALA A 197 -11.46 -2.60 -6.68
C ALA A 197 -10.72 -1.97 -7.86
N ASN A 198 -9.97 -2.80 -8.59
CA ASN A 198 -9.43 -2.49 -9.89
C ASN A 198 -10.41 -2.92 -11.01
N VAL A 199 -9.93 -2.93 -12.26
CA VAL A 199 -10.74 -3.31 -13.43
C VAL A 199 -11.20 -4.77 -13.34
N GLU A 200 -10.34 -5.68 -12.88
CA GLU A 200 -10.63 -7.10 -12.72
C GLU A 200 -11.67 -7.34 -11.63
N ASP A 201 -11.51 -6.71 -10.46
CA ASP A 201 -12.46 -6.77 -9.35
C ASP A 201 -13.82 -6.18 -9.74
N THR A 202 -13.83 -5.11 -10.53
CA THR A 202 -15.06 -4.50 -11.06
C THR A 202 -15.80 -5.46 -11.98
N ARG A 203 -15.09 -6.18 -12.87
CA ARG A 203 -15.70 -7.20 -13.74
C ARG A 203 -16.31 -8.35 -12.93
N LEU A 204 -15.71 -8.66 -11.79
CA LEU A 204 -16.16 -9.69 -10.85
C LEU A 204 -17.27 -9.21 -9.89
N GLY A 205 -17.67 -7.94 -9.93
CA GLY A 205 -18.71 -7.40 -9.05
C GLY A 205 -18.32 -7.42 -7.56
N VAL A 206 -17.02 -7.29 -7.25
CA VAL A 206 -16.50 -7.43 -5.88
C VAL A 206 -17.07 -6.37 -4.94
N GLN A 207 -17.23 -5.13 -5.42
CA GLN A 207 -17.79 -4.05 -4.60
C GLN A 207 -19.28 -4.27 -4.33
N GLU A 208 -20.04 -4.73 -5.32
CA GLU A 208 -21.45 -5.08 -5.14
C GLU A 208 -21.61 -6.18 -4.10
N TYR A 209 -20.81 -7.25 -4.19
CA TYR A 209 -20.78 -8.30 -3.18
C TYR A 209 -20.39 -7.77 -1.79
N ALA A 210 -19.34 -6.95 -1.70
CA ALA A 210 -18.89 -6.38 -0.44
C ALA A 210 -19.95 -5.49 0.22
N ILE A 211 -20.66 -4.67 -0.57
CA ILE A 211 -21.72 -3.80 -0.07
C ILE A 211 -22.95 -4.62 0.34
N GLN A 212 -23.45 -5.48 -0.55
CA GLN A 212 -24.73 -6.16 -0.38
C GLN A 212 -24.65 -7.30 0.65
N GLU A 213 -23.58 -8.10 0.60
CA GLU A 213 -23.47 -9.31 1.41
C GLU A 213 -22.62 -9.10 2.67
N LEU A 214 -21.61 -8.22 2.61
CA LEU A 214 -20.69 -7.97 3.74
C LEU A 214 -20.98 -6.66 4.49
N GLY A 215 -21.90 -5.85 3.96
CA GLY A 215 -22.31 -4.56 4.53
C GLY A 215 -21.20 -3.51 4.53
N VAL A 216 -20.23 -3.59 3.62
CA VAL A 216 -19.15 -2.59 3.53
C VAL A 216 -19.75 -1.25 3.08
N GLU A 217 -19.40 -0.17 3.79
CA GLU A 217 -19.95 1.16 3.56
C GLU A 217 -18.99 2.08 2.78
N CYS A 218 -17.71 1.70 2.68
CA CYS A 218 -16.69 2.47 1.98
C CYS A 218 -16.03 1.61 0.90
N VAL A 219 -15.94 2.14 -0.32
CA VAL A 219 -15.29 1.48 -1.44
C VAL A 219 -14.32 2.43 -2.14
N GLU A 220 -13.26 1.88 -2.73
CA GLU A 220 -12.24 2.65 -3.44
C GLU A 220 -12.09 2.15 -4.88
N LEU A 221 -12.11 3.07 -5.85
CA LEU A 221 -11.84 2.75 -7.26
C LEU A 221 -10.36 2.94 -7.57
N LYS A 222 -9.66 1.84 -7.85
CA LYS A 222 -8.23 1.86 -8.11
C LYS A 222 -7.95 2.02 -9.60
N TRP A 223 -7.62 3.24 -10.00
CA TRP A 223 -7.21 3.56 -11.38
C TRP A 223 -5.76 3.23 -11.70
N GLY A 224 -4.91 3.15 -10.68
CA GLY A 224 -3.49 2.87 -10.84
C GLY A 224 -2.76 2.81 -9.51
N GLN A 225 -1.46 2.53 -9.55
CA GLN A 225 -0.59 2.58 -8.38
C GLN A 225 0.76 3.19 -8.73
N GLY A 226 1.34 3.97 -7.83
CA GLY A 226 2.62 4.66 -8.10
C GLY A 226 3.83 3.74 -8.27
N ALA A 227 3.71 2.46 -7.88
CA ALA A 227 4.81 1.51 -7.99
C ALA A 227 4.95 0.87 -9.39
N LYS A 228 3.87 0.78 -10.19
CA LYS A 228 3.90 0.12 -11.52
C LYS A 228 2.71 0.55 -12.39
N ASN A 229 2.91 0.49 -13.71
CA ASN A 229 1.90 0.86 -14.71
C ASN A 229 1.08 -0.35 -15.20
N ILE A 230 0.87 -1.35 -14.34
CA ILE A 230 0.11 -2.58 -14.60
C ILE A 230 -0.80 -2.89 -13.40
N GLY A 231 -1.71 -3.85 -13.56
CA GLY A 231 -2.61 -4.32 -12.50
C GLY A 231 -1.88 -5.01 -11.33
N GLY A 232 -2.66 -5.50 -10.37
CA GLY A 232 -2.13 -6.28 -9.23
C GLY A 232 -1.33 -7.49 -9.70
N GLU A 233 -0.19 -7.73 -9.06
CA GLU A 233 0.71 -8.83 -9.42
C GLU A 233 0.96 -9.67 -8.17
N VAL A 234 0.87 -10.97 -8.34
CA VAL A 234 1.08 -11.97 -7.31
C VAL A 234 1.83 -13.15 -7.92
N LYS A 235 2.62 -13.83 -7.10
CA LYS A 235 3.27 -15.07 -7.49
C LYS A 235 2.60 -16.21 -6.75
N ILE A 236 2.05 -17.14 -7.50
CA ILE A 236 1.42 -18.36 -7.01
C ILE A 236 2.48 -19.48 -7.05
N THR A 237 2.54 -20.31 -6.02
CA THR A 237 3.50 -21.42 -5.94
C THR A 237 3.01 -22.70 -6.62
N ASP A 238 1.70 -22.87 -6.75
CA ASP A 238 1.04 -24.04 -7.34
C ASP A 238 -0.34 -23.64 -7.90
N LEU A 239 -0.74 -24.17 -9.06
CA LEU A 239 -1.97 -23.81 -9.80
C LEU A 239 -3.01 -24.93 -9.76
#